data_AF-G5SVN1-F1
#
_entry.id   AF-G5SVN1-F1
#
_cell.length_a   1.000
_cell.length_b   1.000
_cell.length_c   1.000
_cell.angle_alpha   90.00
_cell.angle_beta   90.00
_cell.angle_gamma   90.00
#
_symmetry.space_group_name_H-M   'P 1'
#
loop_
_entity.id
_entity.type
_entity.pdbx_description
1 polymer ?
#
loop_
_entity_poly.entity_id
_entity_poly.type
_entity_poly.pdbx_seq_one_letter_code
_entity_poly.pdbx_strand_id
1 'polypeptide(L)' 'MDKDINRIKVMLAEKKRTNKWLVEQLGKDPATASKWCTNAA' A
#
# COMPACT_ATOMS: atom_id res chain seq x y z
N MET A 1 -11.10 -19.55 1.84
CA MET A 1 -9.64 -19.29 1.93
C MET A 1 -9.44 -17.83 1.56
N ASP A 2 -9.93 -16.95 2.43
CA ASP A 2 -9.83 -15.50 2.26
C ASP A 2 -8.39 -15.13 2.54
N LYS A 3 -7.56 -15.23 1.49
CA LYS A 3 -6.23 -14.64 1.52
C LYS A 3 -6.46 -13.17 1.79
N ASP A 4 -6.06 -12.69 2.96
CA ASP A 4 -6.04 -11.27 3.27
C ASP A 4 -5.22 -10.56 2.20
N ILE A 5 -5.93 -10.09 1.18
CA ILE A 5 -5.36 -9.37 0.07
C ILE A 5 -5.13 -7.97 0.61
N ASN A 6 -3.89 -7.55 0.51
CA ASN A 6 -3.47 -6.24 0.93
C ASN A 6 -4.22 -5.17 0.10
N ARG A 7 -5.32 -4.64 0.65
CA ARG A 7 -6.24 -3.72 -0.05
C ARG A 7 -5.53 -2.45 -0.55
N ILE A 8 -4.44 -2.08 0.10
CA ILE A 8 -3.60 -0.95 -0.31
C ILE A 8 -2.99 -1.22 -1.68
N LYS A 9 -2.44 -2.42 -1.93
CA LYS A 9 -1.93 -2.79 -3.26
C LYS A 9 -3.01 -2.79 -4.32
N VAL A 10 -4.19 -3.32 -3.99
CA VAL A 10 -5.34 -3.36 -4.91
C VAL A 10 -5.77 -1.95 -5.27
N MET A 11 -6.01 -1.09 -4.29
CA MET A 11 -6.43 0.30 -4.55
C MET A 11 -5.38 1.10 -5.32
N LEU A 12 -4.08 0.87 -5.05
CA LEU A 12 -3.00 1.53 -5.79
C LEU A 12 -2.98 1.07 -7.26
N ALA A 13 -3.18 -0.23 -7.51
CA ALA A 13 -3.28 -0.77 -8.86
C ALA A 13 -4.53 -0.26 -9.60
N GLU A 14 -5.70 -0.29 -8.95
CA GLU A 14 -6.97 0.20 -9.50
C GLU A 14 -6.89 1.68 -9.87
N LYS A 15 -6.30 2.50 -9.00
CA LYS A 15 -6.14 3.95 -9.24
C LYS A 15 -4.90 4.30 -10.06
N LYS A 16 -4.10 3.31 -10.51
CA LYS A 16 -2.80 3.51 -11.16
C LYS A 16 -1.89 4.49 -10.42
N ARG A 17 -1.84 4.39 -9.08
CA ARG A 17 -1.00 5.21 -8.21
C ARG A 17 0.15 4.39 -7.65
N THR A 18 1.24 5.08 -7.32
CA THR A 18 2.44 4.45 -6.77
C THR A 18 2.44 4.50 -5.24
N ASN A 19 3.22 3.64 -4.60
CA ASN A 19 3.46 3.73 -3.16
C ASN A 19 4.00 5.11 -2.76
N LYS A 20 4.85 5.72 -3.60
CA LYS A 20 5.38 7.07 -3.39
C LYS A 20 4.26 8.11 -3.31
N TRP A 21 3.28 8.04 -4.20
CA TRP A 21 2.13 8.93 -4.18
C TRP A 21 1.33 8.81 -2.87
N LEU A 22 1.09 7.59 -2.39
CA LEU A 22 0.35 7.36 -1.15
C LEU A 22 1.05 7.96 0.07
N VAL A 23 2.37 7.81 0.17
CA VAL A 23 3.13 8.37 1.31
C VAL A 23 3.27 9.88 1.24
N GLU A 24 3.35 10.46 0.04
CA GLU A 24 3.27 11.93 -0.14
C GLU A 24 1.93 12.48 0.35
N GLN A 25 0.81 11.83 0.00
CA GLN A 25 -0.52 12.27 0.44
C GLN A 25 -0.72 12.13 1.96
N LEU A 26 -0.07 11.15 2.58
CA LEU A 26 -0.18 10.88 4.01
C LEU A 26 0.91 11.57 4.85
N GLY A 27 1.88 12.24 4.22
CA GLY A 27 3.06 12.80 4.87
C GLY A 27 3.87 11.75 5.65
N LYS A 28 3.91 10.50 5.15
CA LYS A 28 4.64 9.38 5.78
C LYS A 28 5.94 9.09 5.03
N ASP A 29 6.79 8.32 5.67
CA ASP A 29 7.98 7.78 5.04
C ASP A 29 7.64 6.66 4.02
N PRO A 30 8.37 6.53 2.91
CA PRO A 30 8.24 5.43 1.96
C PRO A 30 8.38 4.05 2.62
N ALA A 31 9.20 3.97 3.66
CA ALA A 31 9.39 2.76 4.45
C ALA A 31 8.08 2.29 5.12
N THR A 32 7.17 3.21 5.45
CA THR A 32 5.87 2.90 6.05
C THR A 32 4.92 2.26 5.04
N ALA A 33 4.86 2.76 3.80
CA ALA A 33 4.05 2.12 2.75
C ALA A 33 4.62 0.76 2.34
N SER A 34 5.94 0.58 2.38
CA SER A 34 6.55 -0.74 2.20
C SER A 34 6.10 -1.72 3.28
N LYS A 35 6.10 -1.32 4.57
CA LYS A 35 5.56 -2.14 5.67
C LYS A 35 4.09 -2.49 5.48
N TRP A 36 3.27 -1.55 5.03
CA TRP A 36 1.85 -1.82 4.75
C TRP A 36 1.61 -2.77 3.59
N CYS A 37 2.48 -2.73 2.57
CA CYS A 37 2.40 -3.58 1.37
C CYS A 37 2.94 -4.99 1.58
N THR A 38 3.69 -5.23 2.66
CA THR A 38 4.09 -6.57 3.09
C THR A 38 2.89 -7.18 3.80
N ASN A 39 2.39 -8.32 3.31
CA ASN A 39 1.43 -9.14 4.06
C ASN A 39 2.16 -9.72 5.27
N ALA A 40 2.38 -8.92 6.30
CA ALA A 40 2.69 -9.44 7.63
C ALA A 40 1.33 -9.73 8.27
N ALA A 41 0.93 -11.00 8.21
CA ALA A 41 0.05 -11.55 9.22
C ALA A 41 0.73 -11.47 10.59
#